data_AF-A0A485KMF5-F1
#
_entry.id   AF-A0A485KMF5-F1
#
_cell.length_a   1.000
_cell.length_b   1.000
_cell.length_c   1.000
_cell.angle_alpha   90.00
_cell.angle_beta   90.00
_cell.angle_gamma   90.00
#
_symmetry.space_group_name_H-M   'P 1'
#
loop_
_entity.id
_entity.type
_entity.pdbx_description
1 polymer ?
#
loop_
_entity_poly.entity_id
_entity_poly.type
_entity_poly.pdbx_seq_one_letter_code
_entity_poly.pdbx_strand_id
1 'polypeptide(L)'
;MEGSVASPLRESDATETSSAWLQGIKTLHKEIMAHELAWPFMEPVDPVKLNIPTYFQIIERPMDFGTMQAKLQGSTVPDEQEDLAHVFGTASATNYTTLDEYKQDLFLVFRNAIKFNADDGREESVGNIAKRLRQHCLKLLATYFGVKSPSRCNESCLTWDEKMELSLLERQVANAKAQDLRGRWKRQSFVARMNRQKIQRRNEAAMQASP
;
A
#
# COMPACT_ATOMS: atom_id res chain seq x y z
N MET A 1 0.57 -25.46 33.81
CA MET A 1 0.77 -24.16 33.13
C MET A 1 0.03 -24.25 31.82
N GLU A 2 -1.23 -23.81 31.79
CA GLU A 2 -1.97 -23.65 30.54
C GLU A 2 -2.41 -22.20 30.44
N GLY A 3 -1.97 -21.55 29.35
CA GLY A 3 -2.23 -20.14 29.07
C GLY A 3 -3.67 -19.95 28.59
N SER A 4 -4.37 -19.01 29.22
CA SER A 4 -5.70 -18.55 28.81
C SER A 4 -5.59 -17.75 27.51
N VAL A 5 -6.19 -18.27 26.44
CA VAL A 5 -6.37 -17.55 25.17
C VAL A 5 -7.74 -16.86 25.21
N ALA A 6 -7.76 -15.55 25.01
CA ALA A 6 -8.97 -14.74 25.04
C ALA A 6 -9.97 -15.14 23.93
N SER A 7 -11.25 -15.20 24.29
CA SER A 7 -12.34 -15.59 23.37
C SER A 7 -12.83 -14.40 22.51
N PRO A 8 -13.44 -14.66 21.33
CA PRO A 8 -13.95 -13.60 20.46
C PRO A 8 -15.19 -12.92 21.05
N LEU A 9 -15.22 -11.59 21.02
CA LEU A 9 -16.33 -10.78 21.53
C LEU A 9 -17.57 -10.90 20.62
N ARG A 10 -18.76 -11.02 21.24
CA ARG A 10 -20.06 -11.15 20.57
C ARG A 10 -20.83 -9.81 20.65
N GLU A 11 -21.55 -9.47 19.59
CA GLU A 11 -22.03 -8.11 19.22
C GLU A 11 -23.06 -7.42 20.14
N SER A 12 -23.51 -7.99 21.27
CA SER A 12 -24.75 -7.54 21.93
C SER A 12 -24.63 -6.74 23.23
N ASP A 13 -23.49 -6.11 23.56
CA ASP A 13 -23.38 -5.24 24.75
C ASP A 13 -22.81 -3.84 24.41
N ALA A 14 -23.70 -2.94 23.98
CA ALA A 14 -23.36 -1.66 23.35
C ALA A 14 -22.97 -0.50 24.29
N THR A 15 -22.50 -0.76 25.52
CA THR A 15 -21.97 0.33 26.39
C THR A 15 -20.56 0.09 26.93
N GLU A 16 -20.08 -1.17 27.01
CA GLU A 16 -18.67 -1.50 27.26
C GLU A 16 -17.86 -1.75 25.97
N THR A 17 -18.53 -2.10 24.87
CA THR A 17 -17.90 -2.42 23.58
C THR A 17 -17.16 -1.24 22.95
N SER A 18 -17.57 0.01 23.17
CA SER A 18 -16.89 1.20 22.62
C SER A 18 -15.42 1.33 23.02
N SER A 19 -15.03 0.76 24.16
CA SER A 19 -13.65 0.85 24.69
C SER A 19 -12.70 -0.16 24.03
N ALA A 20 -13.12 -1.42 23.89
CA ALA A 20 -12.23 -2.52 23.50
C ALA A 20 -11.80 -2.45 22.03
N TRP A 21 -12.72 -2.18 21.11
CA TRP A 21 -12.35 -2.06 19.68
C TRP A 21 -11.50 -0.81 19.44
N LEU A 22 -11.81 0.31 20.09
CA LEU A 22 -11.05 1.55 19.97
C LEU A 22 -9.62 1.36 20.52
N GLN A 23 -9.48 0.66 21.64
CA GLN A 23 -8.18 0.28 22.19
C GLN A 23 -7.43 -0.67 21.25
N GLY A 24 -8.13 -1.61 20.62
CA GLY A 24 -7.59 -2.46 19.57
C GLY A 24 -7.05 -1.66 18.40
N ILE A 25 -7.81 -0.68 17.88
CA ILE A 25 -7.37 0.17 16.77
C ILE A 25 -6.18 1.03 17.19
N LYS A 26 -6.21 1.64 18.38
CA LYS A 26 -5.08 2.43 18.91
C LYS A 26 -3.79 1.59 19.01
N THR A 27 -3.91 0.32 19.37
CA THR A 27 -2.76 -0.60 19.48
C THR A 27 -2.25 -0.98 18.09
N LEU A 28 -3.15 -1.39 17.20
CA LEU A 28 -2.84 -1.69 15.80
C LEU A 28 -2.22 -0.48 15.09
N HIS A 29 -2.72 0.73 15.32
CA HIS A 29 -2.20 1.94 14.69
C HIS A 29 -0.77 2.25 15.15
N LYS A 30 -0.48 2.10 16.44
CA LYS A 30 0.90 2.21 16.96
C LYS A 30 1.84 1.18 16.34
N GLU A 31 1.36 -0.06 16.15
CA GLU A 31 2.14 -1.11 15.50
C GLU A 31 2.42 -0.79 14.02
N ILE A 32 1.44 -0.24 13.30
CA ILE A 32 1.63 0.23 11.91
C ILE A 32 2.67 1.36 11.86
N MET A 33 2.56 2.37 12.73
CA MET A 33 3.50 3.49 12.76
C MET A 33 4.92 3.04 13.13
N ALA A 34 5.08 2.01 13.96
CA ALA A 34 6.38 1.47 14.33
C ALA A 34 7.02 0.60 13.23
N HIS A 35 6.29 0.24 12.16
CA HIS A 35 6.81 -0.59 11.09
C HIS A 35 7.92 0.15 10.31
N GLU A 36 8.98 -0.56 9.92
CA GLU A 36 10.15 -0.02 9.19
C GLU A 36 9.80 0.67 7.85
N LEU A 37 8.62 0.41 7.33
CA LEU A 37 8.11 0.93 6.05
C LEU A 37 7.15 2.11 6.24
N ALA A 38 6.86 2.51 7.48
CA ALA A 38 5.86 3.55 7.78
C ALA A 38 6.38 4.97 7.52
N TRP A 39 7.70 5.16 7.47
CA TRP A 39 8.35 6.47 7.42
C TRP A 39 7.81 7.44 6.34
N PRO A 40 7.41 7.04 5.12
CA PRO A 40 6.89 7.99 4.12
C PRO A 40 5.47 8.49 4.42
N PHE A 41 4.79 7.85 5.37
CA PHE A 41 3.37 8.04 5.66
C PHE A 41 3.14 8.64 7.04
N MET A 42 4.20 9.04 7.76
CA MET A 42 4.09 9.57 9.13
C MET A 42 3.50 10.97 9.20
N GLU A 43 3.68 11.75 8.13
CA GLU A 43 3.24 13.14 8.04
C GLU A 43 2.54 13.39 6.69
N PRO A 44 1.70 14.44 6.60
CA PRO A 44 1.12 14.86 5.33
C PRO A 44 2.19 15.10 4.25
N VAL A 45 1.86 14.76 3.00
CA VAL A 45 2.74 15.05 1.87
C VAL A 45 2.83 16.56 1.66
N ASP A 46 4.05 17.10 1.69
CA ASP A 46 4.36 18.49 1.37
C ASP A 46 4.88 18.59 -0.08
N PRO A 47 4.05 19.05 -1.04
CA PRO A 47 4.45 19.08 -2.45
C PRO A 47 5.53 20.11 -2.76
N VAL A 48 5.68 21.15 -1.93
CA VAL A 48 6.69 22.20 -2.11
C VAL A 48 8.05 21.65 -1.68
N LYS A 49 8.14 21.09 -0.47
CA LYS A 49 9.37 20.50 0.07
C LYS A 49 9.88 19.34 -0.77
N LEU A 50 8.98 18.55 -1.35
CA LEU A 50 9.31 17.39 -2.19
C LEU A 50 9.44 17.73 -3.68
N ASN A 51 9.22 18.99 -4.08
CA ASN A 51 9.26 19.45 -5.48
C ASN A 51 8.35 18.63 -6.42
N ILE A 52 7.12 18.38 -6.00
CA ILE A 52 6.08 17.63 -6.73
C ILE A 52 4.80 18.47 -6.88
N PRO A 53 4.84 19.62 -7.57
CA PRO A 53 3.76 20.62 -7.56
C PRO A 53 2.41 20.10 -8.11
N THR A 54 2.40 18.99 -8.83
CA THR A 54 1.19 18.35 -9.37
C THR A 54 0.49 17.41 -8.39
N TYR A 55 1.01 17.23 -7.17
CA TYR A 55 0.46 16.26 -6.20
C TYR A 55 -1.03 16.42 -5.96
N PHE A 56 -1.49 17.63 -5.60
CA PHE A 56 -2.91 17.90 -5.35
C PHE A 56 -3.78 17.96 -6.62
N GLN A 57 -3.17 17.94 -7.81
CA GLN A 57 -3.91 17.77 -9.07
C GLN A 57 -4.26 16.29 -9.32
N ILE A 58 -3.47 15.37 -8.74
CA ILE A 58 -3.61 13.92 -8.92
C ILE A 58 -4.31 13.30 -7.72
N ILE A 59 -4.01 13.77 -6.50
CA ILE A 59 -4.51 13.26 -5.23
C ILE A 59 -5.52 14.25 -4.66
N GLU A 60 -6.80 13.87 -4.74
CA GLU A 60 -7.93 14.70 -4.32
C GLU A 60 -8.18 14.67 -2.81
N ARG A 61 -7.84 13.56 -2.13
CA ARG A 61 -8.05 13.39 -0.69
C ARG A 61 -6.78 12.87 -0.05
N PRO A 62 -5.84 13.74 0.37
CA PRO A 62 -4.62 13.31 1.05
C PRO A 62 -4.94 12.66 2.40
N MET A 63 -4.08 11.73 2.83
CA MET A 63 -4.16 11.07 4.14
C MET A 63 -2.79 10.53 4.52
N ASP A 64 -2.51 10.50 5.82
CA ASP A 64 -1.28 10.04 6.44
C ASP A 64 -1.55 9.52 7.86
N PHE A 65 -0.59 8.81 8.45
CA PHE A 65 -0.72 8.22 9.77
C PHE A 65 -0.78 9.25 10.90
N GLY A 66 -0.11 10.40 10.77
CA GLY A 66 -0.21 11.49 11.73
C GLY A 66 -1.63 12.05 11.81
N THR A 67 -2.25 12.31 10.66
CA THR A 67 -3.65 12.72 10.56
C THR A 67 -4.60 11.66 11.14
N MET A 68 -4.41 10.38 10.80
CA MET A 68 -5.20 9.28 11.39
C MET A 68 -5.02 9.18 12.91
N GLN A 69 -3.80 9.39 13.41
CA GLN A 69 -3.51 9.39 14.84
C GLN A 69 -4.24 10.54 15.55
N ALA A 70 -4.24 11.75 14.99
CA ALA A 70 -4.98 12.88 15.52
C ALA A 70 -6.49 12.59 15.57
N LYS A 71 -7.04 12.00 14.50
CA LYS A 71 -8.44 11.53 14.44
C LYS A 71 -8.74 10.52 15.54
N LEU A 72 -7.86 9.54 15.79
CA LEU A 72 -8.03 8.55 16.88
C LEU A 72 -7.96 9.14 18.29
N GLN A 73 -7.30 10.28 18.45
CA GLN A 73 -7.14 10.97 19.73
C GLN A 73 -8.24 12.02 19.97
N GLY A 74 -9.07 12.28 18.96
CA GLY A 74 -10.02 13.38 18.95
C GLY A 74 -9.39 14.75 19.10
N SER A 75 -8.16 14.89 18.63
CA SER A 75 -7.43 16.15 18.58
C SER A 75 -7.76 16.85 17.27
N THR A 76 -7.95 18.18 17.31
CA THR A 76 -8.05 18.98 16.10
C THR A 76 -6.70 18.99 15.39
N VAL A 77 -6.74 18.97 14.06
CA VAL A 77 -5.54 19.27 13.25
C VAL A 77 -5.08 20.69 13.60
N PRO A 78 -3.78 20.98 13.72
CA PRO A 78 -3.29 22.34 13.94
C PRO A 78 -3.79 23.30 12.85
N ASP A 79 -4.08 24.56 13.21
CA ASP A 79 -4.68 25.60 12.34
C ASP A 79 -4.08 25.68 10.93
N GLU A 80 -2.76 25.46 10.79
CA GLU A 80 -2.05 25.54 9.49
C GLU A 80 -2.46 24.45 8.48
N GLN A 81 -2.99 23.31 8.95
CA GLN A 81 -3.55 22.24 8.10
C GLN A 81 -5.09 22.30 8.01
N GLU A 82 -5.74 23.15 8.79
CA GLU A 82 -7.21 23.20 8.89
C GLU A 82 -7.85 23.65 7.57
N ASP A 83 -7.24 24.62 6.87
CA ASP A 83 -7.71 25.11 5.57
C ASP A 83 -7.74 24.01 4.49
N LEU A 84 -6.68 23.19 4.40
CA LEU A 84 -6.66 22.06 3.47
C LEU A 84 -7.62 20.96 3.93
N ALA A 85 -7.72 20.74 5.24
CA ALA A 85 -8.60 19.72 5.79
C ALA A 85 -10.10 20.03 5.59
N HIS A 86 -10.46 21.32 5.60
CA HIS A 86 -11.80 21.80 5.30
C HIS A 86 -12.13 21.70 3.80
N VAL A 87 -11.20 22.10 2.93
CA VAL A 87 -11.35 22.04 1.46
C VAL A 87 -11.48 20.59 0.96
N PHE A 88 -10.77 19.64 1.58
CA PHE A 88 -10.79 18.23 1.16
C PHE A 88 -11.71 17.33 2.02
N GLY A 89 -12.50 17.92 2.93
CA GLY A 89 -13.44 17.19 3.78
C GLY A 89 -12.79 16.15 4.70
N THR A 90 -11.53 16.35 5.10
CA THR A 90 -10.83 15.48 6.05
C THR A 90 -11.12 15.86 7.51
N ALA A 91 -11.64 17.07 7.75
CA ALA A 91 -11.97 17.61 9.08
C ALA A 91 -13.33 17.19 9.68
N SER A 92 -14.19 16.47 8.95
CA SER A 92 -15.62 16.37 9.32
C SER A 92 -15.97 15.32 10.39
N ALA A 93 -15.03 14.59 10.96
CA ALA A 93 -15.30 13.75 12.13
C ALA A 93 -14.09 13.72 13.06
N THR A 94 -14.23 14.35 14.22
CA THR A 94 -13.23 14.42 15.28
C THR A 94 -13.01 13.07 15.99
N ASN A 95 -13.52 11.95 15.47
CA ASN A 95 -13.14 10.62 15.91
C ASN A 95 -13.60 9.56 14.91
N TYR A 96 -12.91 8.42 14.88
CA TYR A 96 -13.47 7.23 14.24
C TYR A 96 -14.57 6.65 15.12
N THR A 97 -15.75 6.40 14.54
CA THR A 97 -16.88 5.78 15.22
C THR A 97 -17.03 4.31 14.88
N THR A 98 -16.45 3.90 13.74
CA THR A 98 -16.46 2.52 13.27
C THR A 98 -15.09 2.08 12.78
N LEU A 99 -14.84 0.77 12.78
CA LEU A 99 -13.64 0.18 12.19
C LEU A 99 -13.54 0.48 10.69
N ASP A 100 -14.67 0.59 9.99
CA ASP A 100 -14.66 0.80 8.55
C ASP A 100 -14.24 2.22 8.16
N GLU A 101 -14.57 3.23 8.96
CA GLU A 101 -14.04 4.59 8.76
C GLU A 101 -12.50 4.61 8.92
N TYR A 102 -11.97 3.91 9.93
CA TYR A 102 -10.52 3.78 10.11
C TYR A 102 -9.86 3.04 8.94
N LYS A 103 -10.46 1.94 8.47
CA LYS A 103 -9.95 1.19 7.30
C LYS A 103 -9.95 2.02 6.03
N GLN A 104 -10.99 2.84 5.81
CA GLN A 104 -11.08 3.70 4.64
C GLN A 104 -9.89 4.66 4.57
N ASP A 105 -9.56 5.33 5.68
CA ASP A 105 -8.40 6.22 5.73
C ASP A 105 -7.08 5.45 5.62
N LEU A 106 -6.96 4.31 6.31
CA LEU A 106 -5.77 3.47 6.24
C LEU A 106 -5.46 3.06 4.79
N PHE A 107 -6.47 2.60 4.06
CA PHE A 107 -6.29 2.21 2.66
C PHE A 107 -6.17 3.40 1.71
N LEU A 108 -6.74 4.57 2.08
CA LEU A 108 -6.54 5.81 1.33
C LEU A 108 -5.06 6.23 1.30
N VAL A 109 -4.34 6.13 2.44
CA VAL A 109 -2.88 6.38 2.50
C VAL A 109 -2.16 5.59 1.40
N PHE A 110 -2.40 4.29 1.35
CA PHE A 110 -1.71 3.41 0.40
C PHE A 110 -2.19 3.61 -1.04
N ARG A 111 -3.49 3.83 -1.25
CA ARG A 111 -4.05 4.06 -2.58
C ARG A 111 -3.49 5.32 -3.21
N ASN A 112 -3.37 6.40 -2.44
CA ASN A 112 -2.78 7.65 -2.89
C ASN A 112 -1.31 7.48 -3.25
N ALA A 113 -0.54 6.81 -2.38
CA ALA A 113 0.85 6.51 -2.63
C ALA A 113 1.06 5.68 -3.90
N ILE A 114 0.24 4.64 -4.12
CA ILE A 114 0.31 3.81 -5.34
C ILE A 114 -0.09 4.60 -6.58
N LYS A 115 -1.15 5.43 -6.50
CA LYS A 115 -1.64 6.24 -7.62
C LYS A 115 -0.61 7.27 -8.06
N PHE A 116 -0.06 8.04 -7.12
CA PHE A 116 0.89 9.11 -7.43
C PHE A 116 2.22 8.55 -7.95
N ASN A 117 2.69 7.43 -7.39
CA ASN A 117 3.98 6.84 -7.74
C ASN A 117 3.88 5.71 -8.78
N ALA A 118 2.82 5.67 -9.59
CA ALA A 118 2.55 4.56 -10.51
C ALA A 118 3.63 4.35 -11.58
N ASP A 119 4.32 5.42 -11.96
CA ASP A 119 5.38 5.41 -12.98
C ASP A 119 6.78 5.14 -12.40
N ASP A 120 6.92 5.09 -11.07
CA ASP A 120 8.20 4.76 -10.41
C ASP A 120 8.37 3.25 -10.27
N GLY A 121 9.06 2.66 -11.25
CA GLY A 121 9.33 1.23 -11.35
C GLY A 121 10.43 0.70 -10.43
N ARG A 122 11.06 1.54 -9.60
CA ARG A 122 12.11 1.11 -8.66
C ARG A 122 11.53 0.27 -7.53
N GLU A 123 12.30 -0.68 -7.03
CA GLU A 123 11.83 -1.60 -5.97
C GLU A 123 11.59 -0.85 -4.65
N GLU A 124 12.42 0.15 -4.38
CA GLU A 124 12.35 1.03 -3.22
C GLU A 124 11.35 2.19 -3.37
N SER A 125 10.57 2.24 -4.47
CA SER A 125 9.60 3.32 -4.67
C SER A 125 8.53 3.37 -3.58
N VAL A 126 8.04 4.56 -3.26
CA VAL A 126 6.99 4.77 -2.25
C VAL A 126 5.73 3.95 -2.58
N GLY A 127 5.42 3.79 -3.87
CA GLY A 127 4.32 2.92 -4.32
C GLY A 127 4.54 1.44 -3.96
N ASN A 128 5.76 0.92 -4.05
CA ASN A 128 6.08 -0.45 -3.67
C ASN A 128 6.22 -0.63 -2.14
N ILE A 129 6.70 0.38 -1.43
CA ILE A 129 6.64 0.44 0.05
C ILE A 129 5.18 0.36 0.51
N ALA A 130 4.29 1.17 -0.07
CA ALA A 130 2.86 1.18 0.25
C ALA A 130 2.21 -0.20 0.06
N LYS A 131 2.49 -0.91 -1.04
CA LYS A 131 1.96 -2.27 -1.29
C LYS A 131 2.37 -3.25 -0.19
N ARG A 132 3.65 -3.23 0.21
CA ARG A 132 4.19 -4.13 1.25
C ARG A 132 3.61 -3.82 2.62
N LEU A 133 3.60 -2.55 3.02
CA LEU A 133 3.03 -2.14 4.30
C LEU A 133 1.51 -2.42 4.36
N ARG A 134 0.80 -2.24 3.26
CA ARG A 134 -0.62 -2.58 3.14
C ARG A 134 -0.91 -4.06 3.38
N GLN A 135 -0.09 -4.95 2.80
CA GLN A 135 -0.22 -6.40 3.07
C GLN A 135 0.02 -6.74 4.54
N HIS A 136 0.98 -6.08 5.19
CA HIS A 136 1.20 -6.22 6.62
C HIS A 136 -0.01 -5.72 7.43
N CYS A 137 -0.56 -4.55 7.09
CA CYS A 137 -1.74 -3.99 7.75
C CYS A 137 -2.97 -4.90 7.64
N LEU A 138 -3.18 -5.55 6.48
CA LEU A 138 -4.25 -6.55 6.31
C LEU A 138 -4.09 -7.73 7.26
N LYS A 139 -2.86 -8.21 7.48
CA LYS A 139 -2.57 -9.27 8.47
C LYS A 139 -2.84 -8.80 9.89
N LEU A 140 -2.45 -7.58 10.25
CA LEU A 140 -2.75 -7.01 11.57
C LEU A 140 -4.26 -6.88 11.80
N LEU A 141 -5.01 -6.36 10.82
CA LEU A 141 -6.46 -6.27 10.92
C LEU A 141 -7.12 -7.64 11.14
N ALA A 142 -6.61 -8.68 10.47
CA ALA A 142 -7.07 -10.05 10.68
C ALA A 142 -6.78 -10.56 12.09
N THR A 143 -5.57 -10.30 12.62
CA THR A 143 -5.16 -10.68 13.97
C THR A 143 -5.98 -10.00 15.05
N TYR A 144 -6.18 -8.68 14.96
CA TYR A 144 -6.84 -7.89 16.01
C TYR A 144 -8.37 -7.98 15.99
N PHE A 145 -8.98 -8.16 14.81
CA PHE A 145 -10.43 -8.04 14.64
C PHE A 145 -11.07 -9.28 14.02
N GLY A 146 -10.33 -10.38 13.85
CA GLY A 146 -10.85 -11.59 13.21
C GLY A 146 -11.31 -11.37 11.77
N VAL A 147 -10.86 -10.27 11.13
CA VAL A 147 -11.17 -9.99 9.73
C VAL A 147 -10.56 -11.10 8.90
N LYS A 148 -11.40 -11.95 8.29
CA LYS A 148 -10.91 -13.07 7.48
C LYS A 148 -10.00 -12.51 6.38
N SER A 149 -8.74 -12.94 6.36
CA SER A 149 -7.89 -12.78 5.17
C SER A 149 -8.66 -13.33 3.98
N PRO A 150 -8.76 -12.62 2.83
CA PRO A 150 -9.57 -13.08 1.70
C PRO A 150 -9.11 -14.47 1.27
N SER A 151 -9.91 -15.47 1.64
CA SER A 151 -9.65 -16.87 1.36
C SER A 151 -10.71 -17.26 0.33
N ARG A 152 -10.47 -16.94 -0.95
CA ARG A 152 -11.39 -17.19 -2.07
C ARG A 152 -12.85 -16.83 -1.76
N CYS A 153 -13.16 -15.53 -1.65
CA CYS A 153 -14.54 -15.07 -1.80
C CYS A 153 -14.88 -14.88 -3.29
N ASN A 154 -16.11 -15.20 -3.66
CA ASN A 154 -16.68 -14.99 -4.99
C ASN A 154 -16.83 -13.50 -5.29
N GLU A 155 -16.57 -13.10 -6.55
CA GLU A 155 -16.48 -11.72 -7.05
C GLU A 155 -17.64 -10.79 -6.66
N SER A 156 -18.79 -11.35 -6.30
CA SER A 156 -20.00 -10.61 -5.93
C SER A 156 -19.95 -9.91 -4.58
N CYS A 157 -18.97 -10.21 -3.72
CA CYS A 157 -18.84 -9.58 -2.39
C CYS A 157 -17.75 -8.50 -2.30
N LEU A 158 -17.04 -8.25 -3.40
CA LEU A 158 -15.87 -7.38 -3.38
C LEU A 158 -16.25 -5.90 -3.33
N THR A 159 -15.76 -5.22 -2.31
CA THR A 159 -15.77 -3.76 -2.23
C THR A 159 -14.95 -3.16 -3.37
N TRP A 160 -15.18 -1.88 -3.71
CA TRP A 160 -14.43 -1.20 -4.77
C TRP A 160 -12.91 -1.26 -4.58
N ASP A 161 -12.44 -1.29 -3.33
CA ASP A 161 -11.01 -1.39 -3.00
C ASP A 161 -10.42 -2.78 -3.30
N GLU A 162 -11.19 -3.86 -3.15
CA GLU A 162 -10.75 -5.22 -3.50
C GLU A 162 -10.76 -5.45 -5.03
N LYS A 163 -11.68 -4.81 -5.75
CA LYS A 163 -11.66 -4.79 -7.22
C LYS A 163 -10.45 -4.04 -7.76
N MET A 164 -10.09 -2.92 -7.13
CA MET A 164 -8.87 -2.19 -7.45
C MET A 164 -7.63 -3.05 -7.16
N GLU A 165 -7.59 -3.77 -6.03
CA GLU A 165 -6.53 -4.72 -5.71
C GLU A 165 -6.36 -5.83 -6.74
N LEU A 166 -7.46 -6.47 -7.15
CA LEU A 166 -7.44 -7.49 -8.19
C LEU A 166 -6.90 -6.89 -9.49
N SER A 167 -7.35 -5.70 -9.87
CA SER A 167 -6.86 -5.03 -11.08
C SER A 167 -5.36 -4.69 -11.01
N LEU A 168 -4.85 -4.31 -9.82
CA LEU A 168 -3.44 -4.03 -9.59
C LEU A 168 -2.60 -5.31 -9.55
N LEU A 169 -3.14 -6.40 -9.00
CA LEU A 169 -2.49 -7.71 -8.98
C LEU A 169 -2.44 -8.31 -10.39
N GLU A 170 -3.53 -8.21 -11.14
CA GLU A 170 -3.59 -8.58 -12.56
C GLU A 170 -2.59 -7.76 -13.37
N ARG A 171 -2.49 -6.45 -13.13
CA ARG A 171 -1.50 -5.59 -13.77
C ARG A 171 -0.07 -5.93 -13.37
N GLN A 172 0.19 -6.33 -12.12
CA GLN A 172 1.50 -6.81 -11.68
C GLN A 172 1.87 -8.15 -12.31
N VAL A 173 0.92 -9.09 -12.40
CA VAL A 173 1.11 -10.36 -13.10
C VAL A 173 1.32 -10.13 -14.59
N ALA A 174 0.59 -9.20 -15.21
CA ALA A 174 0.77 -8.81 -16.60
C ALA A 174 2.13 -8.16 -16.84
N ASN A 175 2.57 -7.27 -15.94
CA ASN A 175 3.89 -6.63 -16.01
C ASN A 175 5.02 -7.63 -15.78
N ALA A 176 4.87 -8.58 -14.84
CA ALA A 176 5.84 -9.65 -14.59
C ALA A 176 5.93 -10.59 -15.80
N LYS A 177 4.78 -10.98 -16.38
CA LYS A 177 4.72 -11.73 -17.64
C LYS A 177 5.33 -10.95 -18.80
N ALA A 178 5.11 -9.64 -18.88
CA ALA A 178 5.69 -8.77 -19.91
C ALA A 178 7.20 -8.61 -19.73
N GLN A 179 7.71 -8.51 -18.50
CA GLN A 179 9.14 -8.49 -18.20
C GLN A 179 9.80 -9.84 -18.52
N ASP A 180 9.16 -10.96 -18.18
CA ASP A 180 9.64 -12.30 -18.53
C ASP A 180 9.62 -12.54 -20.05
N LEU A 181 8.55 -12.15 -20.73
CA LEU A 181 8.46 -12.18 -22.20
C LEU A 181 9.49 -11.27 -22.84
N ARG A 182 9.74 -10.06 -22.30
CA ARG A 182 10.79 -9.14 -22.76
C ARG A 182 12.18 -9.73 -22.50
N GLY A 183 12.38 -10.43 -21.38
CA GLY A 183 13.61 -11.16 -21.06
C GLY A 183 13.85 -12.33 -22.01
N ARG A 184 12.81 -13.15 -22.27
CA ARG A 184 12.83 -14.21 -23.28
C ARG A 184 13.07 -13.64 -24.68
N TRP A 185 12.41 -12.55 -25.05
CA TRP A 185 12.62 -11.86 -26.32
C TRP A 185 14.05 -11.29 -26.42
N LYS A 186 14.61 -10.69 -25.38
CA LYS A 186 16.02 -10.27 -25.37
C LYS A 186 16.98 -11.46 -25.54
N ARG A 187 16.64 -12.65 -25.06
CA ARG A 187 17.44 -13.89 -25.25
C ARG A 187 17.20 -14.57 -26.60
N GLN A 188 15.99 -14.52 -27.14
CA GLN A 188 15.55 -15.35 -28.28
C GLN A 188 15.21 -14.54 -29.54
N SER A 189 15.23 -13.21 -29.48
CA SER A 189 14.95 -12.35 -30.63
C SER A 189 15.93 -12.58 -31.77
N PHE A 190 15.48 -12.23 -32.97
CA PHE A 190 16.29 -12.23 -34.18
C PHE A 190 17.60 -11.45 -34.01
N VAL A 191 17.56 -10.30 -33.32
CA VAL A 191 18.74 -9.49 -33.00
C VAL A 191 19.70 -10.21 -32.06
N ALA A 192 19.19 -10.87 -31.01
CA ALA A 192 20.00 -11.68 -30.10
C ALA A 192 20.65 -12.89 -30.80
N ARG A 193 19.94 -13.50 -31.76
CA ARG A 193 20.47 -14.58 -32.60
C ARG A 193 21.59 -14.09 -33.52
N MET A 194 21.41 -12.94 -34.17
CA MET A 194 22.44 -12.31 -35.00
C MET A 194 23.67 -11.92 -34.19
N ASN A 195 23.49 -11.38 -32.98
CA ASN A 195 24.60 -11.03 -32.09
C ASN A 195 25.37 -12.29 -31.63
N ARG A 196 24.68 -13.40 -31.33
CA ARG A 196 25.34 -14.69 -31.08
C ARG A 196 26.15 -15.18 -32.27
N GLN A 197 25.59 -15.13 -33.48
CA GLN A 197 26.30 -15.53 -34.70
C GLN A 197 27.53 -14.65 -34.97
N LYS A 198 27.44 -13.35 -34.70
CA LYS A 198 28.59 -12.44 -34.82
C LYS A 198 29.70 -12.75 -33.81
N ILE A 199 29.34 -13.05 -32.55
CA ILE A 199 30.30 -13.44 -31.51
C ILE A 199 30.96 -14.77 -31.89
N GLN A 200 30.19 -15.75 -32.35
CA GLN A 200 30.69 -17.06 -32.74
C GLN A 200 31.67 -16.97 -33.91
N ARG A 201 31.35 -16.19 -34.95
CA ARG A 201 32.28 -15.93 -36.06
C ARG A 201 33.57 -15.23 -35.63
N ARG A 202 33.51 -14.30 -34.67
CA ARG A 202 34.71 -13.65 -34.11
C ARG A 202 35.58 -14.65 -33.34
N ASN A 203 34.97 -15.55 -32.56
CA ASN A 203 35.70 -16.57 -31.81
C ASN A 203 36.32 -17.62 -32.75
N GLU A 204 35.61 -18.04 -33.79
CA GLU A 204 36.13 -18.96 -34.82
C GLU A 204 37.29 -18.34 -35.60
N ALA A 205 37.17 -17.06 -35.99
CA ALA A 205 38.25 -16.33 -36.64
C ALA A 205 39.47 -16.15 -35.71
N ALA A 206 39.26 -15.94 -34.41
CA ALA A 206 40.34 -15.83 -33.44
C ALA A 206 41.05 -17.18 -33.20
N MET A 207 40.33 -18.31 -33.25
CA MET A 207 40.92 -19.65 -33.18
C MET A 207 41.72 -20.00 -34.45
N GLN A 208 41.25 -19.59 -35.63
CA GLN A 208 41.98 -19.79 -36.89
C GLN A 208 43.20 -18.87 -37.06
N ALA A 209 43.24 -17.76 -36.32
CA ALA A 209 44.36 -16.81 -36.32
C ALA A 209 45.41 -17.09 -35.23
N SER A 210 45.23 -18.14 -34.40
CA SER A 210 46.27 -18.60 -33.49
C SER A 210 47.18 -19.62 -34.22
N PRO A 211 48.50 -19.42 -34.23
CA PRO A 211 49.45 -20.26 -34.97
C PRO A 211 49.61 -21.66 -34.39
#